data_AF-E3DLE5-F1
#
_entry.id   AF-E3DLE5-F1
#
_cell.length_a   1.000
_cell.length_b   1.000
_cell.length_c   1.000
_cell.angle_alpha   90.00
_cell.angle_beta   90.00
_cell.angle_gamma   90.00
#
_symmetry.space_group_name_H-M   'P 1'
#
loop_
_entity.id
_entity.type
_entity.pdbx_description
1 polymer ?
#
loop_
_entity_poly.entity_id
_entity_poly.type
_entity_poly.pdbx_seq_one_letter_code
_entity_poly.pdbx_strand_id
1 'polypeptide(L)'
;MNNLNVYSLNYSQNKRTKNKDQTILIKFLTILTVIICLSILFILLFSLLGKGKTSDNFIKHEIKVGESLWSIANHYYDSNKVDLRKIVYNIKEINNINSSLIIPGKKLLVPLN
;
A
#
# COMPACT_ATOMS: atom_id res chain seq x y z
N MET A 1 -8.05 74.68 2.45
CA MET A 1 -7.40 74.00 1.31
C MET A 1 -6.65 72.71 1.69
N ASN A 2 -6.98 72.04 2.82
CA ASN A 2 -6.15 70.93 3.35
C ASN A 2 -6.69 69.51 3.09
N ASN A 3 -7.95 69.34 2.66
CA ASN A 3 -8.56 68.01 2.53
C ASN A 3 -8.05 67.20 1.33
N LEU A 4 -7.63 67.85 0.23
CA LEU A 4 -7.20 67.15 -0.99
C LEU A 4 -5.93 66.31 -0.80
N ASN A 5 -5.00 66.79 0.04
CA ASN A 5 -3.78 66.03 0.36
C ASN A 5 -4.05 64.82 1.25
N VAL A 6 -5.08 64.87 2.10
CA VAL A 6 -5.43 63.74 2.96
C VAL A 6 -6.03 62.59 2.14
N TYR A 7 -6.83 62.89 1.11
CA TYR A 7 -7.37 61.88 0.21
C TYR A 7 -6.29 61.20 -0.66
N SER A 8 -5.35 61.97 -1.22
CA SER A 8 -4.28 61.42 -2.05
C SER A 8 -3.30 60.56 -1.24
N LEU A 9 -2.99 60.97 0.00
CA LEU A 9 -2.17 60.19 0.92
C LEU A 9 -2.86 58.89 1.33
N ASN A 10 -4.15 58.93 1.69
CA ASN A 10 -4.91 57.74 2.05
C ASN A 10 -5.08 56.77 0.88
N TYR A 11 -5.28 57.27 -0.34
CA TYR A 11 -5.37 56.42 -1.54
C TYR A 11 -4.06 55.66 -1.81
N SER A 12 -2.92 56.33 -1.68
CA SER A 12 -1.60 55.72 -1.87
C SER A 12 -1.26 54.69 -0.78
N GLN A 13 -1.54 55.01 0.48
CA GLN A 13 -1.34 54.11 1.63
C GLN A 13 -2.19 52.84 1.51
N ASN A 14 -3.49 52.99 1.19
CA ASN A 14 -4.44 51.86 1.12
C ASN A 14 -4.17 50.94 -0.10
N LYS A 15 -3.62 51.47 -1.19
CA LYS A 15 -3.16 50.67 -2.33
C LYS A 15 -1.91 49.84 -1.98
N ARG A 16 -1.02 50.38 -1.12
CA ARG A 16 0.19 49.70 -0.65
C ARG A 16 -0.10 48.58 0.34
N THR A 17 -1.03 48.78 1.28
CA THR A 17 -1.45 47.74 2.25
C THR A 17 -2.18 46.59 1.56
N LYS A 18 -3.11 46.89 0.65
CA LYS A 18 -3.84 45.88 -0.13
C LYS A 18 -2.92 45.01 -0.99
N ASN A 19 -1.90 45.59 -1.62
CA ASN A 19 -0.90 44.82 -2.38
C ASN A 19 -0.01 43.95 -1.47
N LYS A 20 0.36 44.44 -0.29
CA LYS A 20 1.17 43.67 0.68
C LYS A 20 0.40 42.44 1.17
N ASP A 21 -0.86 42.59 1.54
CA ASP A 21 -1.71 41.49 2.03
C ASP A 21 -1.95 40.45 0.93
N GLN A 22 -2.18 40.88 -0.31
CA GLN A 22 -2.30 39.97 -1.47
C GLN A 22 -1.02 39.15 -1.69
N THR A 23 0.17 39.73 -1.58
CA THR A 23 1.43 38.98 -1.73
C THR A 23 1.68 37.97 -0.62
N ILE A 24 1.20 38.24 0.60
CA ILE A 24 1.30 37.31 1.73
C ILE A 24 0.39 36.09 1.50
N LEU A 25 -0.86 36.32 1.09
CA LEU A 25 -1.82 35.25 0.78
C LEU A 25 -1.35 34.36 -0.40
N ILE A 26 -0.77 34.96 -1.44
CA ILE A 26 -0.21 34.21 -2.58
C ILE A 26 0.96 33.33 -2.12
N LYS A 27 1.85 33.82 -1.24
CA LYS A 27 2.95 33.02 -0.70
C LYS A 27 2.45 31.83 0.12
N PHE A 28 1.45 32.01 0.97
CA PHE A 28 0.83 30.90 1.70
C PHE A 28 0.21 29.87 0.74
N LEU A 29 -0.46 30.32 -0.32
CA LEU A 29 -1.01 29.43 -1.34
C LEU A 29 0.10 28.64 -2.06
N THR A 30 1.23 29.27 -2.39
CA THR A 30 2.37 28.57 -3.03
C THR A 30 3.03 27.55 -2.10
N ILE A 31 3.05 27.79 -0.79
CA ILE A 31 3.58 26.80 0.18
C ILE A 31 2.63 25.60 0.27
N LEU A 32 1.31 25.86 0.30
CA LEU A 32 0.30 24.81 0.32
C LEU A 32 0.36 23.92 -0.93
N THR A 33 0.54 24.50 -2.11
CA THR A 33 0.67 23.72 -3.36
C THR A 33 1.94 22.86 -3.37
N VAL A 34 3.06 23.36 -2.84
CA VAL A 34 4.31 22.59 -2.71
C VAL A 34 4.13 21.39 -1.77
N ILE A 35 3.44 21.57 -0.63
CA ILE A 35 3.16 20.48 0.31
C ILE A 35 2.29 19.39 -0.34
N ILE A 36 1.27 19.79 -1.10
CA ILE A 36 0.39 18.84 -1.82
C ILE A 36 1.17 18.08 -2.90
N CYS A 37 2.05 18.74 -3.65
CA CYS A 37 2.90 18.07 -4.63
C CYS A 37 3.85 17.05 -3.95
N LEU A 38 4.42 17.41 -2.81
CA LEU A 38 5.33 16.52 -2.07
C LEU A 38 4.60 15.30 -1.51
N SER A 39 3.37 15.46 -1.02
CA SER A 39 2.56 14.34 -0.53
C SER A 39 2.16 13.38 -1.66
N ILE A 40 1.80 13.90 -2.84
CA ILE A 40 1.52 13.09 -4.03
C ILE A 40 2.75 12.27 -4.43
N LEU A 41 3.94 12.90 -4.42
CA LEU A 41 5.20 12.21 -4.70
C LEU A 41 5.44 11.08 -3.69
N PHE A 42 5.19 11.33 -2.41
CA PHE A 42 5.36 10.33 -1.36
C PHE A 42 4.41 9.13 -1.52
N ILE A 43 3.15 9.35 -1.90
CA ILE A 43 2.17 8.29 -2.16
C ILE A 43 2.61 7.41 -3.35
N LEU A 44 3.16 8.03 -4.39
CA LEU A 44 3.72 7.30 -5.54
C LEU A 44 4.94 6.45 -5.13
N LEU A 45 5.82 6.98 -4.29
CA LEU A 45 6.97 6.23 -3.76
C LEU A 45 6.52 5.05 -2.89
N PHE A 46 5.56 5.26 -2.00
CA PHE A 46 5.01 4.20 -1.13
C PHE A 46 4.43 3.03 -1.94
N SER A 47 3.81 3.32 -3.09
CA SER A 47 3.26 2.32 -4.01
C SER A 47 4.33 1.41 -4.63
N LEU A 48 5.59 1.86 -4.72
CA LEU A 48 6.71 1.07 -5.22
C LEU A 48 7.29 0.13 -4.16
N LEU A 49 7.27 0.51 -2.88
CA LEU A 49 7.81 -0.31 -1.80
C LEU A 49 6.92 -1.51 -1.47
N GLY A 50 5.60 -1.42 -1.69
CA GLY A 50 4.62 -2.47 -1.36
C GLY A 50 4.53 -3.65 -2.34
N LYS A 51 5.40 -3.75 -3.34
CA LYS A 51 5.36 -4.81 -4.35
C LYS A 51 6.48 -5.83 -4.14
N GLY A 52 6.49 -6.45 -2.98
CA GLY A 52 7.16 -7.74 -2.81
C GLY A 52 6.44 -8.78 -3.68
N LYS A 53 6.86 -8.92 -4.94
CA LYS A 53 6.56 -10.13 -5.70
C LYS A 53 7.42 -11.23 -5.09
N THR A 54 6.95 -11.82 -4.00
CA THR A 54 7.32 -13.19 -3.72
C THR A 54 6.78 -13.97 -4.92
N SER A 55 7.67 -14.38 -5.82
CA SER A 55 7.35 -15.44 -6.78
C SER A 55 7.25 -16.72 -5.95
N ASP A 56 6.23 -16.78 -5.09
CA ASP A 56 5.90 -17.99 -4.39
C ASP A 56 5.47 -18.96 -5.49
N ASN A 57 6.35 -19.89 -5.81
CA ASN A 57 6.05 -20.92 -6.79
C ASN A 57 4.97 -21.79 -6.16
N PHE A 58 3.77 -21.75 -6.70
CA PHE A 58 2.69 -22.63 -6.24
C PHE A 58 2.43 -23.70 -7.29
N ILE A 59 2.19 -24.93 -6.83
CA ILE A 59 1.58 -25.97 -7.64
C ILE A 59 0.11 -26.14 -7.26
N LYS A 60 -0.73 -26.35 -8.28
CA LYS A 60 -2.13 -26.73 -8.10
C LYS A 60 -2.21 -28.25 -8.05
N HIS A 61 -2.47 -28.81 -6.88
CA HIS A 61 -2.66 -30.23 -6.67
C HIS A 61 -4.16 -30.55 -6.57
N GLU A 62 -4.64 -31.53 -7.33
CA GLU A 62 -6.01 -32.01 -7.18
C GLU A 62 -6.05 -33.15 -6.15
N ILE A 63 -6.81 -32.94 -5.08
CA ILE A 63 -6.86 -33.83 -3.92
C ILE A 63 -7.52 -35.15 -4.34
N LYS A 64 -6.85 -36.27 -4.07
CA LYS A 64 -7.35 -37.62 -4.33
C LYS A 64 -8.00 -38.22 -3.08
N VAL A 65 -8.79 -39.26 -3.31
CA VAL A 65 -9.45 -40.00 -2.22
C VAL A 65 -8.39 -40.62 -1.31
N GLY A 66 -8.52 -40.41 0.00
CA GLY A 66 -7.61 -40.94 1.02
C GLY A 66 -6.40 -40.05 1.33
N GLU A 67 -6.23 -38.92 0.65
CA GLU A 67 -5.16 -37.98 0.95
C GLU A 67 -5.48 -37.09 2.16
N SER A 68 -4.41 -36.66 2.83
CA SER A 68 -4.43 -35.67 3.90
C SER A 68 -3.48 -34.53 3.55
N LEU A 69 -3.60 -33.38 4.22
CA LEU A 69 -2.63 -32.29 4.07
C LEU A 69 -1.19 -32.76 4.36
N TRP A 70 -1.02 -33.69 5.30
CA TRP A 70 0.27 -34.27 5.64
C TRP A 70 0.85 -35.10 4.50
N SER A 71 0.06 -36.01 3.93
CA SER A 71 0.53 -36.87 2.83
C SER A 71 0.85 -36.05 1.58
N ILE A 72 0.06 -35.00 1.31
CA ILE A 72 0.32 -34.06 0.21
C ILE A 72 1.60 -33.27 0.47
N ALA A 73 1.80 -32.72 1.67
CA ALA A 73 3.03 -32.03 2.02
C ALA A 73 4.26 -32.94 1.85
N ASN A 74 4.19 -34.17 2.37
CA ASN A 74 5.26 -35.16 2.25
C ASN A 74 5.51 -35.64 0.81
N HIS A 75 4.53 -35.48 -0.09
CA HIS A 75 4.72 -35.80 -1.51
C HIS A 75 5.61 -34.77 -2.21
N TYR A 76 5.45 -33.49 -1.87
CA TYR A 76 6.18 -32.39 -2.52
C TYR A 76 7.47 -31.99 -1.80
N TYR A 77 7.63 -32.41 -0.54
CA TYR A 77 8.75 -32.01 0.30
C TYR A 77 9.43 -33.21 0.96
N ASP A 78 10.76 -33.18 1.02
CA ASP A 78 11.55 -34.16 1.76
C ASP A 78 11.45 -33.86 3.26
N SER A 79 10.76 -34.73 4.01
CA SER A 79 10.56 -34.63 5.46
C SER A 79 11.86 -34.59 6.27
N ASN A 80 12.99 -35.01 5.68
CA ASN A 80 14.29 -34.96 6.34
C ASN A 80 14.96 -33.58 6.22
N LYS A 81 14.49 -32.72 5.31
CA LYS A 81 15.07 -31.40 5.02
C LYS A 81 14.20 -30.26 5.51
N VAL A 82 12.89 -30.47 5.60
CA VAL A 82 11.94 -29.43 6.03
C VAL A 82 10.97 -29.94 7.08
N ASP A 83 10.52 -29.03 7.94
CA ASP A 83 9.46 -29.31 8.89
C ASP A 83 8.10 -29.33 8.18
N LEU A 84 7.56 -30.53 7.96
CA LEU A 84 6.25 -30.73 7.34
C LEU A 84 5.12 -29.98 8.06
N ARG A 85 5.24 -29.71 9.37
CA ARG A 85 4.21 -28.95 10.10
C ARG A 85 4.10 -27.52 9.58
N LYS A 86 5.24 -26.89 9.27
CA LYS A 86 5.27 -25.55 8.66
C LYS A 86 4.68 -25.57 7.26
N ILE A 87 4.99 -26.60 6.48
CA ILE A 87 4.41 -26.75 5.14
C ILE A 87 2.89 -26.92 5.21
N VAL A 88 2.40 -27.80 6.09
CA VAL A 88 0.95 -27.99 6.30
C VAL A 88 0.29 -26.70 6.77
N TYR A 89 0.91 -25.95 7.69
CA TYR A 89 0.43 -24.64 8.11
C TYR A 89 0.33 -23.67 6.93
N ASN A 90 1.37 -23.56 6.12
CA ASN A 90 1.37 -22.68 4.94
C ASN A 90 0.28 -23.09 3.93
N ILE A 91 0.15 -24.39 3.65
CA ILE A 91 -0.92 -24.90 2.78
C ILE A 91 -2.30 -24.50 3.32
N LYS A 92 -2.51 -24.57 4.65
CA LYS A 92 -3.77 -24.14 5.26
C LYS A 92 -4.02 -22.64 5.07
N GLU A 93 -3.03 -21.81 5.37
CA GLU A 93 -3.13 -20.35 5.24
C GLU A 93 -3.44 -19.93 3.79
N ILE A 94 -2.67 -20.45 2.81
CA ILE A 94 -2.83 -20.10 1.39
C ILE A 94 -4.20 -20.50 0.85
N ASN A 95 -4.77 -21.60 1.34
CA ASN A 95 -6.07 -22.12 0.89
C ASN A 95 -7.24 -21.72 1.80
N ASN A 96 -7.02 -20.88 2.81
CA ASN A 96 -8.02 -20.48 3.81
C ASN A 96 -8.72 -21.67 4.50
N ILE A 97 -7.95 -22.71 4.81
CA ILE A 97 -8.46 -23.93 5.45
C ILE A 97 -8.25 -23.80 6.96
N ASN A 98 -9.33 -23.55 7.69
CA ASN A 98 -9.26 -23.41 9.15
C ASN A 98 -9.16 -24.77 9.86
N SER A 99 -9.81 -25.81 9.31
CA SER A 99 -9.81 -27.18 9.86
C SER A 99 -8.71 -28.06 9.24
N SER A 100 -8.71 -29.35 9.53
CA SER A 100 -7.84 -30.33 8.83
C SER A 100 -8.61 -31.13 7.76
N LEU A 101 -9.85 -30.73 7.46
CA LEU A 101 -10.71 -31.44 6.51
C LEU A 101 -10.46 -30.94 5.09
N ILE A 102 -10.09 -31.86 4.20
CA ILE A 102 -9.96 -31.62 2.76
C ILE A 102 -10.89 -32.55 1.98
N ILE A 103 -11.31 -32.12 0.79
CA ILE A 103 -12.34 -32.80 0.01
C ILE A 103 -11.71 -33.26 -1.31
N PRO A 104 -11.79 -34.56 -1.67
CA PRO A 104 -11.34 -35.06 -2.96
C PRO A 104 -11.96 -34.33 -4.15
N GLY A 105 -11.20 -34.19 -5.24
CA GLY A 105 -11.59 -33.44 -6.45
C GLY A 105 -11.43 -31.91 -6.34
N LYS A 106 -11.15 -31.37 -5.14
CA LYS A 106 -10.81 -29.95 -4.99
C LYS A 106 -9.34 -29.71 -5.34
N LYS A 107 -9.06 -28.52 -5.87
CA LYS A 107 -7.70 -28.04 -6.11
C LYS A 107 -7.16 -27.35 -4.87
N LEU A 108 -5.95 -27.72 -4.48
CA LEU A 108 -5.19 -27.22 -3.36
C LEU A 108 -3.93 -26.52 -3.89
N LEU A 109 -3.67 -25.31 -3.42
CA LEU A 109 -2.42 -24.60 -3.69
C LEU A 109 -1.36 -25.09 -2.72
N VAL A 110 -0.28 -25.67 -3.23
CA VAL A 110 0.86 -26.11 -2.43
C VAL A 110 2.01 -25.17 -2.76
N PRO A 111 2.59 -24.46 -1.77
CA PRO A 111 3.80 -23.69 -1.99
C PRO A 111 4.92 -24.66 -2.38
N LEU A 112 5.84 -24.22 -3.22
CA LEU A 112 7.10 -24.86 -3.55
C LEU A 112 8.21 -23.86 -3.19
N ASN A 113 9.23 -24.34 -2.48
CA ASN A 113 10.47 -23.62 -2.27
C ASN A 113 11.49 -23.99 -3.33
#